data_AF-A0A5R8NEG5-F1
#
_entry.id   AF-A0A5R8NEG5-F1
#
_cell.length_a   1.000
_cell.length_b   1.000
_cell.length_c   1.000
_cell.angle_alpha   90.00
_cell.angle_beta   90.00
_cell.angle_gamma   90.00
#
_symmetry.space_group_name_H-M   'P 1'
#
loop_
_entity.id
_entity.type
_entity.pdbx_description
1 polymer ?
#
loop_
_entity_poly.entity_id
_entity_poly.type
_entity_poly.pdbx_seq_one_letter_code
_entity_poly.pdbx_strand_id
1 'polypeptide(L)'
;MEDETLEERSNRIYHEIEQRVRREEAAWYPSRTLERTAWSVVGCWQMVISEVNAIYFHAAGPGAPPLVKTELPAKIRKAAEILGVRWPHDEWSAAAERTSKARHKLAHLLYIDSISGSRPHRTMTIGRMGAPGEPHKTSDGHPRGLSWRHIPDPDKEPDGVPWSQTTMHLDTVTEDEMADALGAMRWMRDCSRFLDYLGSVAREVKPRRGLVLPKTDEELLPWWFPDWGDPASTRLTWGDVLVPGRRAGRP
;
A
#
# COMPACT_ATOMS: atom_id res chain seq x y z
N MET A 1 12.20 37.73 19.13
CA MET A 1 12.30 36.72 18.05
C MET A 1 13.34 37.27 17.12
N GLU A 2 14.54 36.69 17.13
CA GLU A 2 15.58 37.07 16.17
C GLU A 2 15.07 36.78 14.76
N ASP A 3 15.28 37.75 13.87
CA ASP A 3 14.84 37.71 12.48
C ASP A 3 15.76 36.74 11.74
N GLU A 4 15.30 35.49 11.59
CA GLU A 4 16.01 34.45 10.87
C GLU A 4 16.29 34.91 9.44
N THR A 5 17.54 34.82 9.00
CA THR A 5 17.90 35.17 7.63
C THR A 5 17.29 34.18 6.63
N LEU A 6 17.04 34.63 5.40
CA LEU A 6 16.51 33.76 4.34
C LEU A 6 17.40 32.54 4.07
N GLU A 7 18.72 32.69 4.24
CA GLU A 7 19.70 31.61 4.08
C GLU A 7 19.59 30.57 5.18
N GLU A 8 19.50 31.00 6.45
CA GLU A 8 19.28 30.10 7.60
C GLU A 8 17.96 29.35 7.46
N ARG A 9 16.89 30.05 7.06
CA ARG A 9 15.58 29.45 6.82
C ARG A 9 15.64 28.42 5.70
N SER A 10 16.32 28.74 4.60
CA SER A 10 16.48 27.84 3.46
C SER A 10 17.25 26.58 3.85
N ASN A 11 18.38 26.73 4.54
CA ASN A 11 19.20 25.63 5.03
C ASN A 11 18.44 24.71 6.00
N ARG A 12 17.66 25.30 6.92
CA ARG A 12 16.80 24.52 7.83
C ARG A 12 15.76 23.72 7.05
N ILE A 13 15.07 24.34 6.10
CA ILE A 13 14.06 23.66 5.26
C ILE A 13 14.69 22.50 4.48
N TYR A 14 15.86 22.72 3.85
CA TYR A 14 16.55 21.65 3.12
C TYR A 14 16.92 20.49 4.04
N HIS A 15 17.44 20.77 5.24
CA HIS A 15 17.77 19.75 6.22
C HIS A 15 16.53 18.97 6.69
N GLU A 16 15.41 19.66 6.97
CA GLU A 16 14.15 19.03 7.35
C GLU A 16 13.60 18.11 6.25
N ILE A 17 13.67 18.54 4.99
CA ILE A 17 13.28 17.74 3.82
C ILE A 17 14.15 16.49 3.74
N GLU A 18 15.47 16.63 3.86
CA GLU A 18 16.40 15.50 3.78
C GLU A 18 16.14 14.48 4.90
N GLN A 19 15.93 14.95 6.14
CA GLN A 19 15.60 14.07 7.27
C GLN A 19 14.27 13.35 7.06
N ARG A 20 13.27 14.04 6.50
CA ARG A 20 11.97 13.43 6.18
C ARG A 20 12.11 12.34 5.13
N VAL A 21 12.83 12.61 4.03
CA VAL A 21 13.09 11.63 2.96
C VAL A 21 13.82 10.40 3.52
N ARG A 22 14.85 10.59 4.34
CA ARG A 22 15.57 9.48 4.98
C ARG A 22 14.67 8.64 5.89
N ARG A 23 13.78 9.26 6.66
CA ARG A 23 12.83 8.56 7.54
C ARG A 23 11.77 7.82 6.76
N GLU A 24 11.25 8.42 5.70
CA GLU A 24 10.31 7.77 4.78
C GLU A 24 10.96 6.55 4.14
N GLU A 25 12.19 6.69 3.66
CA GLU A 25 12.91 5.60 3.02
C GLU A 25 13.19 4.45 4.00
N ALA A 26 13.61 4.77 5.23
CA ALA A 26 13.85 3.77 6.28
C ALA A 26 12.57 3.01 6.69
N ALA A 27 11.37 3.55 6.44
CA ALA A 27 10.11 2.88 6.78
C ALA A 27 9.88 1.62 5.94
N TRP A 28 10.43 1.55 4.72
CA TRP A 28 10.26 0.43 3.79
C TRP A 28 11.14 -0.79 4.11
N TYR A 29 11.89 -0.76 5.21
CA TYR A 29 12.83 -1.80 5.57
C TYR A 29 12.58 -2.33 6.99
N PRO A 30 12.83 -3.63 7.25
CA PRO A 30 12.73 -4.19 8.58
C PRO A 30 13.61 -3.45 9.59
N SER A 31 12.98 -3.00 10.67
CA SER A 31 13.65 -2.26 11.73
C SER A 31 14.44 -3.19 12.67
N ARG A 32 15.19 -2.62 13.61
CA ARG A 32 15.87 -3.39 14.67
C ARG A 32 14.91 -4.17 15.55
N THR A 33 13.72 -3.63 15.80
CA THR A 33 12.68 -4.27 16.64
C THR A 33 11.51 -4.72 15.78
N LEU A 34 10.87 -5.82 16.13
CA LEU A 34 9.76 -6.35 15.34
C LEU A 34 8.52 -5.46 15.42
N GLU A 35 8.32 -4.82 16.56
CA GLU A 35 7.22 -3.90 16.84
C GLU A 35 7.26 -2.71 15.89
N ARG A 36 8.43 -2.12 15.70
CA ARG A 36 8.58 -1.03 14.73
C ARG A 36 8.45 -1.53 13.30
N THR A 37 8.88 -2.75 12.99
CA THR A 37 8.62 -3.35 11.67
C THR A 37 7.11 -3.54 11.43
N ALA A 38 6.36 -3.99 12.44
CA ALA A 38 4.91 -4.12 12.35
C ALA A 38 4.23 -2.76 12.13
N TRP A 39 4.67 -1.72 12.84
CA TRP A 39 4.21 -0.34 12.60
C TRP A 39 4.52 0.13 11.19
N SER A 40 5.72 -0.13 10.68
CA SER A 40 6.09 0.16 9.29
C SER A 40 5.14 -0.53 8.31
N VAL A 41 4.78 -1.80 8.52
CA VAL A 41 3.84 -2.51 7.63
C VAL A 41 2.49 -1.79 7.55
N VAL A 42 1.94 -1.39 8.69
CA VAL A 42 0.65 -0.67 8.73
C VAL A 42 0.76 0.72 8.08
N GLY A 43 1.84 1.46 8.36
CA GLY A 43 2.08 2.80 7.83
C GLY A 43 2.33 2.82 6.33
N CYS A 44 3.24 1.97 5.84
CA CYS A 44 3.56 1.82 4.42
C CYS A 44 2.34 1.41 3.59
N TRP A 45 1.46 0.55 4.13
CA TRP A 45 0.19 0.23 3.47
C TRP A 45 -0.68 1.47 3.26
N GLN A 46 -0.78 2.33 4.28
CA GLN A 46 -1.53 3.58 4.15
C GLN A 46 -0.88 4.54 3.15
N MET A 47 0.45 4.57 3.07
CA MET A 47 1.16 5.34 2.05
C MET A 47 0.83 4.87 0.63
N VAL A 48 0.83 3.55 0.39
CA VAL A 48 0.44 2.99 -0.92
C VAL A 48 -1.00 3.35 -1.27
N ILE A 49 -1.94 3.25 -0.32
CA ILE A 49 -3.34 3.69 -0.54
C ILE A 49 -3.41 5.16 -0.94
N SER A 50 -2.72 6.03 -0.20
CA SER A 50 -2.71 7.47 -0.45
C SER A 50 -2.12 7.79 -1.82
N GLU A 51 -1.02 7.14 -2.20
CA GLU A 51 -0.35 7.31 -3.50
C GLU A 51 -1.29 6.89 -4.65
N VAL A 52 -1.88 5.70 -4.59
CA VAL A 52 -2.83 5.22 -5.62
C VAL A 52 -4.04 6.16 -5.73
N ASN A 53 -4.57 6.65 -4.61
CA ASN A 53 -5.67 7.60 -4.62
C ASN A 53 -5.28 8.93 -5.27
N ALA A 54 -4.08 9.44 -4.98
CA ALA A 54 -3.55 10.68 -5.56
C ALA A 54 -3.35 10.53 -7.07
N ILE A 55 -2.73 9.43 -7.52
CA ILE A 55 -2.51 9.15 -8.94
C ILE A 55 -3.84 8.99 -9.68
N TYR A 56 -4.79 8.26 -9.12
CA TYR A 56 -6.12 8.14 -9.71
C TYR A 56 -6.82 9.50 -9.83
N PHE A 57 -6.77 10.30 -8.76
CA PHE A 57 -7.36 11.65 -8.75
C PHE A 57 -6.72 12.55 -9.82
N HIS A 58 -5.38 12.56 -9.90
CA HIS A 58 -4.63 13.27 -10.92
C HIS A 58 -4.98 12.80 -12.34
N ALA A 59 -4.97 11.49 -12.57
CA ALA A 59 -5.28 10.89 -13.85
C ALA A 59 -6.70 11.23 -14.33
N ALA A 60 -7.68 11.20 -13.43
CA ALA A 60 -9.09 11.44 -13.71
C ALA A 60 -9.43 12.93 -13.93
N GLY A 61 -8.69 13.85 -13.29
CA GLY A 61 -8.83 15.28 -13.50
C GLY A 61 -9.95 15.97 -12.68
N PRO A 62 -10.08 17.30 -12.79
CA PRO A 62 -10.86 18.15 -11.88
C PRO A 62 -12.38 17.93 -11.91
N GLY A 63 -12.91 17.25 -12.94
CA GLY A 63 -14.34 16.94 -13.07
C GLY A 63 -14.73 15.54 -12.58
N ALA A 64 -13.79 14.78 -12.02
CA ALA A 64 -14.05 13.42 -11.57
C ALA A 64 -14.96 13.37 -10.33
N PRO A 65 -15.81 12.34 -10.18
CA PRO A 65 -16.59 12.16 -8.95
C PRO A 65 -15.66 11.96 -7.74
N PRO A 66 -16.17 12.21 -6.51
CA PRO A 66 -15.41 11.94 -5.29
C PRO A 66 -14.87 10.51 -5.27
N LEU A 67 -13.70 10.33 -4.64
CA LEU A 67 -13.07 9.02 -4.50
C LEU A 67 -14.01 8.06 -3.75
N VAL A 68 -14.62 7.15 -4.50
CA VAL A 68 -15.43 6.08 -3.92
C VAL A 68 -14.50 5.04 -3.29
N LYS A 69 -15.00 4.33 -2.28
CA LYS A 69 -14.29 3.18 -1.71
C LYS A 69 -14.33 2.01 -2.69
N THR A 70 -13.44 2.02 -3.66
CA THR A 70 -13.16 0.89 -4.54
C THR A 70 -11.89 0.18 -4.08
N GLU A 71 -11.77 -1.10 -4.45
CA GLU A 71 -10.57 -1.88 -4.14
C GLU A 71 -9.35 -1.29 -4.83
N LEU A 72 -8.22 -1.36 -4.13
CA LEU A 72 -6.99 -0.71 -4.51
C LEU A 72 -6.47 -1.14 -5.92
N PRO A 73 -6.48 -2.43 -6.29
CA PRO A 73 -6.06 -2.85 -7.64
C PRO A 73 -6.94 -2.29 -8.76
N ALA A 74 -8.25 -2.18 -8.53
CA ALA A 74 -9.18 -1.63 -9.51
C ALA A 74 -8.93 -0.14 -9.76
N LYS A 75 -8.60 0.63 -8.70
CA LYS A 75 -8.26 2.06 -8.82
C LYS A 75 -7.02 2.29 -9.66
N ILE A 76 -5.91 1.62 -9.33
CA ILE A 76 -4.65 1.84 -10.04
C ILE A 76 -4.72 1.33 -11.48
N ARG A 77 -5.44 0.23 -11.73
CA ARG A 77 -5.76 -0.23 -13.10
C ARG A 77 -6.46 0.87 -13.89
N LYS A 78 -7.49 1.49 -13.29
CA LYS A 78 -8.24 2.55 -13.97
C LYS A 78 -7.36 3.76 -14.25
N ALA A 79 -6.47 4.12 -13.33
CA ALA A 79 -5.48 5.17 -13.55
C ALA A 79 -4.55 4.82 -14.73
N ALA A 80 -4.02 3.59 -14.78
CA ALA A 80 -3.16 3.14 -15.88
C ALA A 80 -3.87 3.19 -17.25
N GLU A 81 -5.13 2.79 -17.31
CA GLU A 81 -5.97 2.92 -18.52
C GLU A 81 -6.12 4.37 -18.97
N ILE A 82 -6.34 5.30 -18.03
CA ILE A 82 -6.51 6.73 -18.29
C ILE A 82 -5.17 7.40 -18.69
N LEU A 83 -4.05 6.92 -18.13
CA LEU A 83 -2.70 7.38 -18.47
C LEU A 83 -2.16 6.74 -19.77
N GLY A 84 -2.77 5.63 -20.22
CA GLY A 84 -2.38 4.95 -21.46
C GLY A 84 -1.04 4.23 -21.38
N VAL A 85 -0.63 3.79 -20.19
CA VAL A 85 0.65 3.12 -19.92
C VAL A 85 0.40 1.63 -19.64
N ARG A 86 1.21 0.75 -20.23
CA ARG A 86 1.24 -0.68 -19.90
C ARG A 86 1.81 -0.85 -18.51
N TRP A 87 1.12 -1.60 -17.66
CA TRP A 87 1.45 -1.74 -16.24
C TRP A 87 1.23 -3.18 -15.75
N PRO A 88 1.97 -3.64 -14.72
CA PRO A 88 2.02 -5.04 -14.30
C PRO A 88 0.79 -5.42 -13.44
N HIS A 89 -0.39 -5.53 -14.06
CA HIS A 89 -1.64 -5.68 -13.32
C HIS A 89 -1.68 -6.90 -12.40
N ASP A 90 -1.28 -8.05 -12.91
CA ASP A 90 -1.45 -9.33 -12.21
C ASP A 90 -0.43 -9.43 -11.07
N GLU A 91 0.83 -9.08 -11.31
CA GLU A 91 1.88 -9.06 -10.29
C GLU A 91 1.56 -8.04 -9.18
N TRP A 92 1.05 -6.87 -9.56
CA TRP A 92 0.67 -5.83 -8.60
C TRP A 92 -0.54 -6.24 -7.76
N SER A 93 -1.55 -6.85 -8.37
CA SER A 93 -2.73 -7.34 -7.65
C SER A 93 -2.36 -8.47 -6.70
N ALA A 94 -1.50 -9.41 -7.12
CA ALA A 94 -0.98 -10.46 -6.26
C ALA A 94 -0.14 -9.91 -5.09
N ALA A 95 0.69 -8.89 -5.33
CA ALA A 95 1.42 -8.20 -4.27
C ALA A 95 0.47 -7.52 -3.28
N ALA A 96 -0.59 -6.84 -3.76
CA ALA A 96 -1.60 -6.21 -2.93
C ALA A 96 -2.35 -7.23 -2.04
N GLU A 97 -2.71 -8.39 -2.59
CA GLU A 97 -3.39 -9.44 -1.83
C GLU A 97 -2.50 -9.99 -0.70
N ARG A 98 -1.24 -10.34 -1.03
CA ARG A 98 -0.29 -10.87 -0.04
C ARG A 98 0.01 -9.87 1.07
N THR A 99 0.27 -8.61 0.72
CA THR A 99 0.55 -7.54 1.69
C THR A 99 -0.65 -7.21 2.55
N SER A 100 -1.86 -7.22 1.98
CA SER A 100 -3.12 -7.03 2.71
C SER A 100 -3.31 -8.07 3.80
N LYS A 101 -2.94 -9.35 3.58
CA LYS A 101 -3.01 -10.40 4.61
C LYS A 101 -2.13 -10.09 5.82
N ALA A 102 -0.86 -9.75 5.60
CA ALA A 102 0.07 -9.39 6.67
C ALA A 102 -0.40 -8.13 7.41
N ARG A 103 -0.81 -7.08 6.68
CA ARG A 103 -1.37 -5.87 7.26
C ARG A 103 -2.65 -6.13 8.04
N HIS A 104 -3.52 -7.04 7.59
CA HIS A 104 -4.77 -7.34 8.28
C HIS A 104 -4.55 -8.03 9.63
N LYS A 105 -3.54 -8.92 9.73
CA LYS A 105 -3.11 -9.49 11.02
C LYS A 105 -2.74 -8.37 12.01
N LEU A 106 -1.94 -7.41 11.56
CA LEU A 106 -1.41 -6.33 12.38
C LEU A 106 -2.41 -5.20 12.68
N ALA A 107 -3.25 -4.80 11.72
CA ALA A 107 -4.19 -3.70 11.90
C ALA A 107 -5.30 -3.97 12.93
N HIS A 108 -5.48 -5.24 13.31
CA HIS A 108 -6.46 -5.69 14.29
C HIS A 108 -5.80 -6.42 15.47
N LEU A 109 -4.50 -6.18 15.70
CA LEU A 109 -3.81 -6.68 16.89
C LEU A 109 -4.35 -5.99 18.15
N LEU A 110 -4.50 -6.74 19.24
CA LEU A 110 -4.88 -6.22 20.56
C LEU A 110 -3.64 -5.93 21.42
N TYR A 111 -2.73 -6.89 21.49
CA TYR A 111 -1.46 -6.79 22.19
C TYR A 111 -0.45 -7.77 21.59
N ILE A 112 0.83 -7.54 21.89
CA ILE A 112 1.91 -8.47 21.59
C ILE A 112 2.10 -9.34 22.83
N ASP A 113 1.97 -10.65 22.67
CA ASP A 113 2.13 -11.63 23.75
C ASP A 113 3.61 -11.93 24.00
N SER A 114 4.32 -12.29 22.93
CA SER A 114 5.72 -12.70 23.00
C SER A 114 6.44 -12.49 21.67
N ILE A 115 7.77 -12.36 21.74
CA ILE A 115 8.66 -12.38 20.59
C ILE A 115 9.70 -13.46 20.83
N SER A 116 9.89 -14.35 19.86
CA SER A 116 10.84 -15.46 19.92
C SER A 116 11.74 -15.49 18.68
N GLY A 117 12.79 -16.30 18.74
CA GLY A 117 13.79 -16.42 17.66
C GLY A 117 14.85 -15.32 17.69
N SER A 118 15.69 -15.32 16.65
CA SER A 118 16.79 -14.37 16.47
C SER A 118 16.73 -13.74 15.09
N ARG A 119 17.20 -12.50 14.97
CA ARG A 119 17.24 -11.80 13.67
C ARG A 119 18.06 -12.61 12.65
N PRO A 120 17.65 -12.68 11.37
CA PRO A 120 16.48 -12.02 10.77
C PRO A 120 15.17 -12.83 10.79
N HIS A 121 15.08 -13.92 11.56
CA HIS A 121 13.95 -14.86 11.53
C HIS A 121 13.22 -14.91 12.87
N ARG A 122 12.82 -13.74 13.38
CA ARG A 122 12.03 -13.65 14.61
C ARG A 122 10.55 -13.92 14.34
N THR A 123 9.83 -14.36 15.36
CA THR A 123 8.37 -14.54 15.32
C THR A 123 7.72 -13.73 16.41
N MET A 124 6.69 -12.96 16.06
CA MET A 124 5.83 -12.23 16.99
C MET A 124 4.52 -12.97 17.18
N THR A 125 4.19 -13.31 18.42
CA THR A 125 2.89 -13.85 18.82
C THR A 125 2.00 -12.68 19.24
N ILE A 126 0.81 -12.57 18.67
CA ILE A 126 -0.12 -11.46 18.88
C ILE A 126 -1.49 -11.96 19.34
N GLY A 127 -2.12 -11.21 20.24
CA GLY A 127 -3.52 -11.40 20.61
C GLY A 127 -4.44 -10.75 19.57
N ARG A 128 -5.45 -11.49 19.10
CA ARG A 128 -6.46 -11.00 18.14
C ARG A 128 -7.88 -11.33 18.61
N MET A 129 -8.84 -10.51 18.19
CA MET A 129 -10.26 -10.72 18.46
C MET A 129 -10.87 -11.75 17.49
N GLY A 130 -11.81 -12.57 17.98
CA GLY A 130 -12.50 -13.61 17.20
C GLY A 130 -11.83 -14.98 17.32
N ALA A 131 -12.37 -15.97 16.61
CA ALA A 131 -11.76 -17.30 16.50
C ALA A 131 -10.67 -17.32 15.38
N PRO A 132 -9.69 -18.24 15.45
CA PRO A 132 -8.66 -18.37 14.42
C PRO A 132 -9.27 -18.56 13.02
N GLY A 133 -8.77 -17.80 12.05
CA GLY A 133 -9.18 -17.89 10.65
C GLY A 133 -10.53 -17.22 10.32
N GLU A 134 -11.26 -16.69 11.30
CA GLU A 134 -12.49 -15.96 11.03
C GLU A 134 -12.21 -14.53 10.51
N PRO A 135 -13.03 -14.00 9.58
CA PRO A 135 -12.96 -12.60 9.19
C PRO A 135 -13.19 -11.68 10.39
N HIS A 136 -12.51 -10.53 10.46
CA HIS A 136 -12.70 -9.58 11.56
C HIS A 136 -14.14 -9.06 11.69
N LYS A 137 -14.94 -9.08 10.61
CA LYS A 137 -16.34 -8.62 10.59
C LYS A 137 -17.31 -9.71 10.15
N THR A 138 -18.55 -9.64 10.64
CA THR A 138 -19.68 -10.42 10.12
C THR A 138 -20.10 -9.90 8.74
N SER A 139 -20.99 -10.62 8.05
CA SER A 139 -21.61 -10.19 6.79
C SER A 139 -22.26 -8.81 6.90
N ASP A 140 -22.80 -8.51 8.08
CA ASP A 140 -23.55 -7.29 8.37
C ASP A 140 -22.64 -6.15 8.88
N GLY A 141 -21.32 -6.39 8.91
CA GLY A 141 -20.30 -5.37 9.20
C GLY A 141 -19.96 -5.19 10.69
N HIS A 142 -20.57 -5.97 11.60
CA HIS A 142 -20.25 -5.95 13.03
C HIS A 142 -18.92 -6.67 13.32
N PRO A 143 -18.11 -6.21 14.31
CA PRO A 143 -16.90 -6.91 14.72
C PRO A 143 -17.23 -8.33 15.20
N ARG A 144 -16.49 -9.33 14.70
CA ARG A 144 -16.55 -10.69 15.23
C ARG A 144 -15.83 -10.78 16.57
N GLY A 145 -16.20 -11.78 17.36
CA GLY A 145 -15.63 -12.03 18.68
C GLY A 145 -16.32 -11.27 19.81
N LEU A 146 -17.30 -10.43 19.53
CA LEU A 146 -18.17 -9.85 20.55
C LEU A 146 -19.48 -10.63 20.59
N SER A 147 -19.92 -11.04 21.78
CA SER A 147 -21.22 -11.67 21.98
C SER A 147 -21.81 -11.31 23.32
N TRP A 148 -23.14 -11.39 23.44
CA TRP A 148 -23.80 -11.37 24.73
C TRP A 148 -23.65 -12.75 25.37
N ARG A 149 -23.14 -12.76 26.61
CA ARG A 149 -23.06 -13.98 27.41
C ARG A 149 -24.36 -14.21 28.18
N HIS A 150 -24.96 -13.12 28.66
CA HIS A 150 -26.25 -13.11 29.36
C HIS A 150 -27.06 -11.90 28.93
N ILE A 151 -28.33 -12.12 28.60
CA ILE A 151 -29.32 -11.08 28.38
C ILE A 151 -30.44 -11.36 29.39
N PRO A 152 -30.62 -10.51 30.41
CA PRO A 152 -31.66 -10.69 31.41
C PRO A 152 -33.04 -10.68 30.77
N ASP A 153 -33.89 -11.61 31.21
CA ASP A 153 -35.32 -11.58 30.92
C ASP A 153 -35.96 -10.53 31.84
N PRO A 154 -36.47 -9.40 31.33
CA PRO A 154 -36.98 -8.31 32.17
C PRO A 154 -38.15 -8.74 33.08
N ASP A 155 -38.87 -9.81 32.72
CA ASP A 155 -39.98 -10.32 33.53
C ASP A 155 -39.51 -11.18 34.71
N LYS A 156 -38.29 -11.75 34.65
CA LYS A 156 -37.73 -12.65 35.67
C LYS A 156 -36.57 -12.04 36.43
N GLU A 157 -35.84 -11.15 35.78
CA GLU A 157 -34.63 -10.47 36.26
C GLU A 157 -34.78 -8.96 35.99
N PRO A 158 -35.74 -8.27 36.63
CA PRO A 158 -36.02 -6.86 36.35
C PRO A 158 -34.84 -5.93 36.64
N ASP A 159 -33.98 -6.31 37.59
CA ASP A 159 -32.73 -5.61 37.93
C ASP A 159 -31.50 -6.25 37.26
N GLY A 160 -31.70 -7.23 36.38
CA GLY A 160 -30.62 -7.93 35.69
C GLY A 160 -29.84 -6.98 34.79
N VAL A 161 -28.52 -7.12 34.79
CA VAL A 161 -27.63 -6.34 33.92
C VAL A 161 -27.12 -7.23 32.79
N PRO A 162 -27.19 -6.80 31.51
CA PRO A 162 -26.67 -7.58 30.40
C PRO A 162 -25.15 -7.64 30.41
N TRP A 163 -24.59 -8.83 30.20
CA TRP A 163 -23.14 -9.07 30.29
C TRP A 163 -22.62 -9.54 28.93
N SER A 164 -21.68 -8.78 28.37
CA SER A 164 -21.00 -9.11 27.12
C SER A 164 -19.71 -9.88 27.37
N GLN A 165 -19.22 -10.56 26.34
CA GLN A 165 -17.94 -11.25 26.34
C GLN A 165 -17.18 -11.00 25.03
N THR A 166 -15.85 -11.15 25.11
CA THR A 166 -14.94 -11.05 23.96
C THR A 166 -14.18 -12.37 23.78
N THR A 167 -14.28 -12.97 22.60
CA THR A 167 -13.46 -14.11 22.18
C THR A 167 -12.14 -13.59 21.62
N MET A 168 -11.03 -14.19 22.07
CA MET A 168 -9.68 -13.88 21.60
C MET A 168 -8.92 -15.16 21.27
N HIS A 169 -7.93 -15.04 20.39
CA HIS A 169 -6.95 -16.10 20.11
C HIS A 169 -5.56 -15.51 19.95
N LEU A 170 -4.55 -16.37 20.04
CA LEU A 170 -3.18 -16.03 19.66
C LEU A 170 -2.96 -16.38 18.19
N ASP A 171 -2.34 -15.45 17.47
CA ASP A 171 -1.91 -15.58 16.07
C ASP A 171 -0.42 -15.27 15.98
N THR A 172 0.22 -15.61 14.87
CA THR A 172 1.65 -15.38 14.66
C THR A 172 1.92 -14.61 13.37
N VAL A 173 2.96 -13.78 13.44
CA VAL A 173 3.52 -13.08 12.29
C VAL A 173 5.05 -13.14 12.35
N THR A 174 5.69 -13.53 11.26
CA THR A 174 7.15 -13.66 11.21
C THR A 174 7.83 -12.38 10.72
N GLU A 175 9.11 -12.22 11.05
CA GLU A 175 9.96 -11.14 10.52
C GLU A 175 10.02 -11.20 8.99
N ASP A 176 10.13 -12.40 8.43
CA ASP A 176 10.18 -12.63 6.98
C ASP A 176 8.86 -12.23 6.31
N GLU A 177 7.70 -12.61 6.87
CA GLU A 177 6.38 -12.20 6.36
C GLU A 177 6.25 -10.67 6.32
N MET A 178 6.73 -9.97 7.36
CA MET A 178 6.71 -8.51 7.40
C MET A 178 7.73 -7.88 6.44
N ALA A 179 8.93 -8.46 6.31
CA ALA A 179 9.95 -7.99 5.38
C ALA A 179 9.48 -8.11 3.93
N ASP A 180 8.90 -9.26 3.57
CA ASP A 180 8.31 -9.51 2.26
C ASP A 180 7.16 -8.54 1.98
N ALA A 181 6.30 -8.29 2.98
CA ALA A 181 5.23 -7.32 2.85
C ALA A 181 5.75 -5.90 2.61
N LEU A 182 6.79 -5.47 3.34
CA LEU A 182 7.42 -4.16 3.14
C LEU A 182 8.05 -4.04 1.74
N GLY A 183 8.78 -5.06 1.30
CA GLY A 183 9.39 -5.10 -0.04
C GLY A 183 8.33 -5.03 -1.15
N ALA A 184 7.26 -5.81 -1.02
CA ALA A 184 6.15 -5.80 -1.97
C ALA A 184 5.43 -4.44 -2.00
N MET A 185 5.15 -3.82 -0.85
CA MET A 185 4.53 -2.50 -0.79
C MET A 185 5.42 -1.40 -1.37
N ARG A 186 6.75 -1.48 -1.16
CA ARG A 186 7.70 -0.55 -1.79
C ARG A 186 7.68 -0.68 -3.31
N TRP A 187 7.77 -1.92 -3.81
CA TRP A 187 7.64 -2.18 -5.25
C TRP A 187 6.31 -1.67 -5.81
N MET A 188 5.19 -1.89 -5.10
CA MET A 188 3.88 -1.37 -5.50
C MET A 188 3.86 0.17 -5.57
N ARG A 189 4.49 0.86 -4.61
CA ARG A 189 4.65 2.33 -4.61
C ARG A 189 5.46 2.78 -5.83
N ASP A 190 6.61 2.16 -6.05
CA ASP A 190 7.52 2.52 -7.14
C ASP A 190 6.84 2.30 -8.50
N CYS A 191 6.12 1.20 -8.69
CA CYS A 191 5.25 0.97 -9.84
C CYS A 191 4.23 2.09 -10.04
N SER A 192 3.56 2.52 -8.96
CA SER A 192 2.54 3.56 -9.03
C SER A 192 3.14 4.93 -9.40
N ARG A 193 4.25 5.31 -8.77
CA ARG A 193 4.94 6.57 -9.07
C ARG A 193 5.47 6.61 -10.50
N PHE A 194 6.08 5.52 -10.95
CA PHE A 194 6.63 5.46 -12.30
C PHE A 194 5.53 5.42 -13.37
N LEU A 195 4.38 4.81 -13.06
CA LEU A 195 3.18 4.89 -13.89
C LEU A 195 2.71 6.34 -14.08
N ASP A 196 2.60 7.11 -13.00
CA ASP A 196 2.19 8.52 -13.05
C ASP A 196 3.20 9.39 -13.79
N TYR A 197 4.50 9.17 -13.56
CA TYR A 197 5.59 9.82 -14.28
C TYR A 197 5.50 9.59 -15.79
N LEU A 198 5.48 8.33 -16.24
CA LEU A 198 5.41 7.98 -17.65
C LEU A 198 4.13 8.52 -18.31
N GLY A 199 3.00 8.41 -17.60
CA GLY A 199 1.72 8.92 -18.08
C GLY A 199 1.72 10.44 -18.24
N SER A 200 2.33 11.17 -17.31
CA SER A 200 2.45 12.63 -17.36
C SER A 200 3.36 13.07 -18.51
N VAL A 201 4.53 12.46 -18.65
CA VAL A 201 5.43 12.72 -19.79
C VAL A 201 4.73 12.42 -21.12
N ALA A 202 4.02 11.30 -21.22
CA ALA A 202 3.30 10.94 -22.44
C ALA A 202 2.19 11.95 -22.82
N ARG A 203 1.51 12.53 -21.82
CA ARG A 203 0.46 13.54 -22.02
C ARG A 203 1.02 14.89 -22.44
N GLU A 204 2.09 15.33 -21.79
CA GLU A 204 2.69 16.65 -22.01
C GLU A 204 3.57 16.69 -23.26
N VAL A 205 4.52 15.75 -23.36
CA VAL A 205 5.53 15.73 -24.42
C VAL A 205 5.03 15.04 -25.68
N LYS A 206 4.08 14.09 -25.55
CA LYS A 206 3.53 13.27 -26.66
C LYS A 206 4.64 12.64 -27.52
N PRO A 207 5.53 11.84 -26.90
CA PRO A 207 6.67 11.28 -27.59
C PRO A 207 6.23 10.38 -28.76
N ARG A 208 7.03 10.36 -29.83
CA ARG A 208 6.80 9.44 -30.94
C ARG A 208 6.95 8.00 -30.43
N ARG A 209 6.06 7.09 -30.82
CA ARG A 209 6.10 5.69 -30.35
C ARG A 209 7.42 4.98 -30.68
N GLY A 210 8.06 5.30 -31.81
CA GLY A 210 9.38 4.73 -32.15
C GLY A 210 10.57 5.38 -31.44
N LEU A 211 10.35 6.39 -30.58
CA LEU A 211 11.41 7.01 -29.80
C LEU A 211 11.83 6.06 -28.68
N VAL A 212 13.13 5.83 -28.57
CA VAL A 212 13.74 5.04 -27.49
C VAL A 212 13.48 5.74 -26.16
N LEU A 213 13.10 4.96 -25.15
CA LEU A 213 12.95 5.44 -23.79
C LEU A 213 14.32 5.87 -23.25
N PRO A 214 14.45 7.02 -22.56
CA PRO A 214 15.71 7.41 -21.94
C PRO A 214 16.26 6.29 -21.05
N LYS A 215 17.58 6.05 -21.12
CA LYS A 215 18.23 4.98 -20.35
C LYS A 215 17.98 5.11 -18.84
N THR A 216 17.92 6.33 -18.33
CA THR A 216 17.59 6.62 -16.94
C THR A 216 16.19 6.11 -16.56
N ASP A 217 15.24 6.24 -17.46
CA ASP A 217 13.84 5.86 -17.22
C ASP A 217 13.71 4.33 -17.33
N GLU A 218 14.41 3.72 -18.28
CA GLU A 218 14.51 2.27 -18.41
C GLU A 218 15.13 1.62 -17.16
N GLU A 219 16.22 2.19 -16.63
CA GLU A 219 16.88 1.69 -15.41
C GLU A 219 16.03 1.86 -14.13
N LEU A 220 15.13 2.84 -14.12
CA LEU A 220 14.23 3.11 -12.99
C LEU A 220 12.90 2.38 -13.08
N LEU A 221 12.61 1.71 -14.20
CA LEU A 221 11.36 1.01 -14.44
C LEU A 221 11.25 -0.21 -13.49
N PRO A 222 10.29 -0.23 -12.55
CA PRO A 222 10.24 -1.28 -11.53
C PRO A 222 9.58 -2.58 -12.03
N TRP A 223 9.12 -2.64 -13.27
CA TRP A 223 8.54 -3.84 -13.87
C TRP A 223 9.10 -4.12 -15.25
N TRP A 224 9.00 -5.37 -15.69
CA TRP A 224 9.42 -5.77 -17.01
C TRP A 224 8.51 -6.87 -17.52
N PHE A 225 7.98 -6.73 -18.74
CA PHE A 225 7.14 -7.78 -19.31
C PHE A 225 7.98 -8.76 -20.14
N PRO A 226 7.65 -10.07 -20.11
CA PRO A 226 8.37 -11.07 -20.89
C PRO A 226 8.42 -10.79 -22.40
N ASP A 227 7.38 -10.16 -22.96
CA ASP A 227 7.30 -9.82 -24.39
C ASP A 227 8.24 -8.67 -24.80
N TRP A 228 8.81 -7.93 -23.84
CA TRP A 228 9.85 -6.94 -24.12
C TRP A 228 11.23 -7.57 -24.37
N GLY A 229 11.43 -8.85 -24.03
CA GLY A 229 12.72 -9.52 -24.16
C GLY A 229 13.56 -9.45 -22.88
N ASP A 230 14.88 -9.46 -23.03
CA ASP A 230 15.82 -9.50 -21.91
C ASP A 230 16.16 -8.09 -21.40
N PRO A 231 15.90 -7.76 -20.11
CA PRO A 231 16.23 -6.46 -19.53
C PRO A 231 17.69 -6.03 -19.71
N ALA A 232 18.63 -6.98 -19.81
CA ALA A 232 20.05 -6.65 -19.94
C ALA A 232 20.45 -6.18 -21.35
N SER A 233 19.66 -6.51 -22.37
CA SER A 233 20.02 -6.31 -23.78
C SER A 233 18.98 -5.57 -24.62
N THR A 234 17.70 -5.61 -24.22
CA THR A 234 16.63 -4.87 -24.87
C THR A 234 16.78 -3.36 -24.63
N ARG A 235 16.33 -2.57 -25.61
CA ARG A 235 16.04 -1.14 -25.47
C ARG A 235 14.57 -0.89 -25.68
N LEU A 236 13.89 -0.37 -24.66
CA LEU A 236 12.46 -0.04 -24.77
C LEU A 236 12.23 1.22 -25.62
N THR A 237 11.11 1.24 -26.35
CA THR A 237 10.56 2.45 -26.96
C THR A 237 9.30 2.91 -26.22
N TRP A 238 8.89 4.16 -26.44
CA TRP A 238 7.59 4.65 -25.97
C TRP A 238 6.42 3.82 -26.51
N GLY A 239 6.57 3.18 -27.67
CA GLY A 239 5.58 2.29 -28.26
C GLY A 239 5.37 1.01 -27.45
N ASP A 240 6.43 0.51 -26.81
CA ASP A 240 6.43 -0.69 -25.97
C ASP A 240 5.84 -0.42 -24.59
N VAL A 241 6.03 0.80 -24.07
CA VAL A 241 5.56 1.23 -22.75
C VAL A 241 4.11 1.70 -22.78
N LEU A 242 3.67 2.36 -23.85
CA LEU A 242 2.30 2.85 -23.97
C LEU A 242 1.35 1.77 -24.47
N VAL A 243 0.12 1.76 -23.98
CA VAL A 243 -0.93 0.88 -24.50
C VAL A 243 -1.10 1.15 -26.01
N PRO A 244 -1.25 0.12 -26.86
CA PRO A 244 -1.55 0.30 -28.27
C PRO A 244 -2.79 1.19 -28.40
N GLY A 245 -2.69 2.26 -29.20
CA GLY A 245 -3.69 3.33 -29.19
C GLY A 245 -5.11 2.78 -29.33
N ARG A 246 -5.98 3.08 -28.35
CA ARG A 246 -7.42 3.09 -28.63
C ARG A 246 -7.60 4.06 -29.79
N ARG A 247 -8.12 3.58 -30.92
CA ARG A 247 -8.74 4.48 -31.91
C ARG A 247 -9.67 5.40 -31.12
N ALA A 248 -9.44 6.70 -31.22
CA ALA A 248 -10.28 7.69 -30.58
C ALA A 248 -11.72 7.49 -31.06
N GLY A 249 -12.51 6.75 -30.29
CA GLY A 249 -13.96 6.83 -30.35
C GLY A 249 -14.30 8.23 -29.86
N ARG A 250 -14.84 9.04 -30.78
CA ARG A 250 -15.40 10.35 -30.49
C ARG A 250 -16.36 10.30 -29.29
N PRO A 251 -16.51 11.41 -28.56
CA PRO A 251 -17.58 11.56 -27.56
C PRO A 251 -18.95 11.23 -28.15
#